data_AF-R4X8G4-F1
#
_entry.id   AF-R4X8G4-F1
#
_cell.length_a   1.000
_cell.length_b   1.000
_cell.length_c   1.000
_cell.angle_alpha   90.00
_cell.angle_beta   90.00
_cell.angle_gamma   90.00
#
_symmetry.space_group_name_H-M   'P 1'
#
loop_
_entity.id
_entity.type
_entity.pdbx_description
1 polymer ?
#
loop_
_entity_poly.entity_id
_entity_poly.type
_entity_poly.pdbx_seq_one_letter_code
_entity_poly.pdbx_strand_id
1 'polypeptide(L)'
;MRASALLRTSPYLLIESLKSRINVTKHSQRLEVAQANKMQSTLKHLGLFDNDTLEDGAALPLCYHFAYFPPQLAEAELGPDGADKTFNAGDPYTRRMWAGGRLSWNLDNPLCVGQTVEETTSLDRAESKLTRDTKTMIVVTAKKEYRNENGLALTDRRSWLFREPDNSQLIHPRKGAVLRPNDNAIGTRIGTVKASEITLFRYSALTFNSHKIQ
;
A
#
# COMPACT_ATOMS: atom_id res chain seq x y z
N MET A 1 28.21 33.39 10.23
CA MET A 1 27.14 32.37 10.30
C MET A 1 27.31 31.45 9.09
N ARG A 2 28.03 30.32 9.22
CA ARG A 2 28.28 29.42 8.08
C ARG A 2 27.04 28.56 7.85
N ALA A 3 26.42 28.70 6.68
CA ALA A 3 25.42 27.76 6.21
C ALA A 3 26.08 26.38 6.10
N SER A 4 25.65 25.43 6.94
CA SER A 4 25.98 24.03 6.78
C SER A 4 25.37 23.57 5.46
N ALA A 5 26.21 23.37 4.44
CA ALA A 5 25.82 22.62 3.26
C ALA A 5 25.56 21.19 3.73
N LEU A 6 24.29 20.85 4.01
CA LEU A 6 23.87 19.48 4.24
C LEU A 6 24.40 18.65 3.07
N LEU A 7 25.38 17.78 3.35
CA LEU A 7 25.91 16.82 2.39
C LEU A 7 24.72 16.02 1.84
N ARG A 8 24.37 16.23 0.57
CA ARG A 8 23.33 15.45 -0.10
C ARG A 8 23.79 14.00 -0.14
N THR A 9 23.11 13.13 0.59
CA THR A 9 23.36 11.70 0.54
C THR A 9 23.09 11.19 -0.87
N SER A 10 24.07 10.55 -1.48
CA SER A 10 23.93 9.94 -2.80
C SER A 10 22.80 8.88 -2.80
N PRO A 11 21.99 8.76 -3.87
CA PRO A 11 20.95 7.72 -3.99
C PRO A 11 21.48 6.31 -3.72
N TYR A 12 22.73 6.05 -4.13
CA TYR A 12 23.40 4.78 -3.88
C TYR A 12 23.53 4.50 -2.37
N LEU A 13 24.01 5.48 -1.60
CA LEU A 13 24.18 5.32 -0.14
C LEU A 13 22.83 5.18 0.59
N LEU A 14 21.77 5.85 0.11
CA LEU A 14 20.42 5.67 0.65
C LEU A 14 19.91 4.24 0.43
N ILE A 15 20.10 3.70 -0.78
CA ILE A 15 19.69 2.34 -1.13
C ILE A 15 20.48 1.32 -0.31
N GLU A 16 21.80 1.49 -0.17
CA GLU A 16 22.62 0.59 0.64
C GLU A 16 22.27 0.70 2.13
N SER A 17 21.95 1.91 2.63
CA SER A 17 21.40 2.07 3.99
C SER A 17 20.07 1.36 4.17
N LEU A 18 19.16 1.41 3.18
CA LEU A 18 17.89 0.68 3.24
C LEU A 18 18.10 -0.82 3.27
N LYS A 19 19.01 -1.35 2.45
CA LYS A 19 19.32 -2.77 2.39
C LYS A 19 20.03 -3.28 3.64
N SER A 20 20.84 -2.44 4.29
CA SER A 20 21.56 -2.81 5.52
C SER A 20 20.69 -2.75 6.77
N ARG A 21 19.57 -1.99 6.74
CA ARG A 21 18.55 -2.05 7.79
C ARG A 21 17.90 -3.42 7.77
N ILE A 22 18.05 -4.18 8.86
CA ILE A 22 17.23 -5.37 9.13
C ILE A 22 15.85 -4.88 9.60
N ASN A 23 15.12 -4.20 8.72
CA ASN A 23 13.76 -3.75 8.99
C ASN A 23 12.80 -4.88 8.65
N VAL A 24 12.55 -5.73 9.64
CA VAL A 24 11.50 -6.74 9.58
C VAL A 24 10.45 -6.37 10.64
N THR A 25 9.22 -6.12 10.20
CA THR A 25 8.10 -5.91 11.12
C THR A 25 7.25 -7.16 11.14
N LYS A 26 6.75 -7.52 12.33
CA LYS A 26 5.82 -8.63 12.52
C LYS A 26 4.58 -8.13 13.23
N HIS A 27 3.42 -8.57 12.77
CA HIS A 27 2.14 -8.21 13.37
C HIS A 27 1.18 -9.39 13.28
N SER A 28 0.60 -9.78 14.42
CA SER A 28 -0.40 -10.84 14.48
C SER A 28 -1.77 -10.25 14.75
N GLN A 29 -2.77 -10.64 13.94
CA GLN A 29 -4.14 -10.16 14.09
C GLN A 29 -5.14 -11.28 13.84
N ARG A 30 -6.18 -11.30 14.67
CA ARG A 30 -7.39 -12.09 14.41
C ARG A 30 -8.26 -11.39 13.37
N LEU A 31 -8.71 -12.14 12.37
CA LEU A 31 -9.54 -11.65 11.28
C LEU A 31 -11.00 -11.51 11.71
N GLU A 32 -11.27 -10.54 12.59
CA GLU A 32 -12.60 -10.28 13.16
C GLU A 32 -13.71 -10.12 12.10
N VAL A 33 -14.82 -10.84 12.29
CA VAL A 33 -15.99 -10.84 11.41
C VAL A 33 -16.61 -9.45 11.27
N ALA A 34 -16.63 -8.67 12.34
CA ALA A 34 -17.18 -7.32 12.32
C ALA A 34 -16.41 -6.39 11.36
N GLN A 35 -15.09 -6.55 11.26
CA GLN A 35 -14.26 -5.76 10.34
C GLN A 35 -14.46 -6.20 8.89
N ALA A 36 -14.59 -7.52 8.65
CA ALA A 36 -14.91 -8.09 7.34
C ALA A 36 -16.25 -7.53 6.83
N ASN A 37 -17.26 -7.52 7.70
CA ASN A 37 -18.60 -7.04 7.37
C ASN A 37 -18.68 -5.52 7.15
N LYS A 38 -17.84 -4.73 7.81
CA LYS A 38 -17.70 -3.30 7.50
C LYS A 38 -17.12 -3.08 6.10
N MET A 39 -16.13 -3.89 5.70
CA MET A 39 -15.56 -3.86 4.35
C MET A 39 -16.60 -4.31 3.31
N GLN A 40 -17.31 -5.41 3.58
CA GLN A 40 -18.42 -5.92 2.75
C GLN A 40 -19.46 -4.83 2.51
N SER A 41 -19.95 -4.20 3.57
CA SER A 41 -20.94 -3.11 3.49
C SER A 41 -20.42 -1.90 2.72
N THR A 42 -19.12 -1.60 2.82
CA THR A 42 -18.48 -0.49 2.09
C THR A 42 -18.44 -0.76 0.59
N LEU A 43 -18.24 -2.01 0.17
CA LEU A 43 -18.05 -2.39 -1.23
C LEU A 43 -19.29 -3.04 -1.89
N LYS A 44 -20.36 -3.33 -1.13
CA LYS A 44 -21.57 -4.03 -1.62
C LYS A 44 -22.17 -3.41 -2.89
N HIS A 45 -22.30 -2.08 -2.92
CA HIS A 45 -22.84 -1.34 -4.06
C HIS A 45 -22.04 -1.52 -5.37
N LEU A 46 -20.85 -2.11 -5.31
CA LEU A 46 -20.04 -2.44 -6.48
C LEU A 46 -20.49 -3.73 -7.19
N GLY A 47 -21.42 -4.50 -6.59
CA GLY A 47 -21.95 -5.73 -7.19
C GLY A 47 -20.89 -6.83 -7.39
N LEU A 48 -19.83 -6.81 -6.57
CA LEU A 48 -18.70 -7.75 -6.67
C LEU A 48 -18.93 -9.05 -5.89
N PHE A 49 -19.99 -9.11 -5.07
CA PHE A 49 -20.23 -10.20 -4.13
C PHE A 49 -21.74 -10.46 -4.00
N ASP A 50 -22.11 -11.74 -3.94
CA ASP A 50 -23.52 -12.14 -3.80
C ASP A 50 -23.99 -12.16 -2.34
N ASN A 51 -23.07 -12.36 -1.39
CA ASN A 51 -23.39 -12.46 0.04
C ASN A 51 -23.45 -11.10 0.72
N ASP A 52 -24.47 -10.92 1.56
CA ASP A 52 -24.69 -9.69 2.31
C ASP A 52 -23.75 -9.54 3.51
N THR A 53 -23.41 -10.65 4.15
CA THR A 53 -22.54 -10.73 5.32
C THR A 53 -21.63 -11.95 5.26
N LEU A 54 -20.50 -11.85 5.94
CA LEU A 54 -19.55 -12.91 6.21
C LEU A 54 -19.76 -13.43 7.63
N GLU A 55 -19.47 -14.72 7.81
CA GLU A 55 -19.56 -15.44 9.08
C GLU A 55 -18.16 -15.95 9.48
N ASP A 56 -17.97 -16.30 10.74
CA ASP A 56 -16.73 -16.96 11.18
C ASP A 56 -16.51 -18.27 10.41
N GLY A 57 -15.25 -18.53 10.04
CA GLY A 57 -14.87 -19.68 9.21
C GLY A 57 -15.07 -19.48 7.70
N ALA A 58 -15.81 -18.45 7.26
CA ALA A 58 -15.91 -18.13 5.84
C ALA A 58 -14.54 -17.70 5.28
N ALA A 59 -14.26 -18.07 4.03
CA ALA A 59 -13.08 -17.58 3.33
C ALA A 59 -13.15 -16.05 3.23
N LEU A 60 -12.08 -15.38 3.66
CA LEU A 60 -11.97 -13.93 3.60
C LEU A 60 -11.88 -13.50 2.12
N PRO A 61 -12.76 -12.60 1.65
CA PRO A 61 -12.68 -12.14 0.27
C PRO A 61 -11.31 -11.56 -0.08
N LEU A 62 -10.90 -11.77 -1.33
CA LEU A 62 -9.60 -11.28 -1.79
C LEU A 62 -9.48 -9.77 -1.55
N CYS A 63 -8.28 -9.33 -1.19
CA CYS A 63 -7.95 -7.94 -0.82
C CYS A 63 -8.56 -7.42 0.50
N TYR A 64 -9.39 -8.18 1.23
CA TYR A 64 -9.93 -7.69 2.53
C TYR A 64 -8.86 -7.64 3.63
N HIS A 65 -7.75 -8.37 3.49
CA HIS A 65 -6.58 -8.29 4.38
C HIS A 65 -6.02 -6.85 4.52
N PHE A 66 -6.29 -5.95 3.58
CA PHE A 66 -5.92 -4.53 3.70
C PHE A 66 -6.58 -3.82 4.88
N ALA A 67 -7.76 -4.25 5.30
CA ALA A 67 -8.43 -3.69 6.48
C ALA A 67 -7.81 -4.19 7.80
N TYR A 68 -7.12 -5.33 7.78
CA TYR A 68 -6.59 -5.96 8.98
C TYR A 68 -5.14 -5.59 9.26
N PHE A 69 -4.32 -5.36 8.24
CA PHE A 69 -2.88 -5.12 8.43
C PHE A 69 -2.43 -3.74 7.98
N PRO A 70 -3.07 -2.64 8.42
CA PRO A 70 -2.49 -1.32 8.23
C PRO A 70 -1.33 -1.09 9.20
N PRO A 71 -0.35 -0.23 8.84
CA PRO A 71 0.63 0.27 9.80
C PRO A 71 -0.08 0.99 10.96
N GLN A 72 0.22 0.64 12.21
CA GLN A 72 -0.38 1.24 13.42
C GLN A 72 0.55 2.31 14.04
N LEU A 73 1.14 3.15 13.20
CA LEU A 73 2.01 4.23 13.66
C LEU A 73 1.18 5.36 14.28
N ALA A 74 1.70 5.97 15.34
CA ALA A 74 1.13 7.19 15.90
C ALA A 74 1.24 8.34 14.89
N GLU A 75 0.34 9.32 14.96
CA GLU A 75 0.32 10.45 14.01
C GLU A 75 1.67 11.20 13.95
N ALA A 76 2.32 11.39 15.10
CA ALA A 76 3.64 12.02 15.18
C ALA A 76 4.76 11.23 14.46
N GLU A 77 4.55 9.94 14.23
CA GLU A 77 5.48 9.07 13.53
C GLU A 77 5.24 9.05 12.02
N LEU A 78 4.16 9.63 11.51
CA LEU A 78 3.84 9.66 10.08
C LEU A 78 4.70 10.69 9.32
N GLY A 79 4.70 10.58 7.99
CA GLY A 79 5.22 11.61 7.10
C GLY A 79 4.35 12.87 7.13
N PRO A 80 4.85 14.02 6.65
CA PRO A 80 4.05 15.25 6.55
C PRO A 80 2.78 15.11 5.69
N ASP A 81 2.77 14.14 4.78
CA ASP A 81 1.65 13.75 3.93
C ASP A 81 0.74 12.68 4.58
N GLY A 82 1.02 12.26 5.81
CA GLY A 82 0.30 11.20 6.53
C GLY A 82 0.68 9.78 6.11
N ALA A 83 1.75 9.58 5.33
CA ALA A 83 2.21 8.25 4.96
C ALA A 83 3.04 7.58 6.07
N ASP A 84 2.95 6.25 6.16
CA ASP A 84 3.91 5.43 6.90
C ASP A 84 5.35 5.68 6.41
N LYS A 85 6.34 5.60 7.31
CA LYS A 85 7.76 5.85 7.00
C LYS A 85 8.66 4.63 7.10
N THR A 86 8.13 3.46 7.46
CA THR A 86 8.91 2.25 7.77
C THR A 86 9.87 1.84 6.65
N PHE A 87 9.41 1.96 5.39
CA PHE A 87 10.18 1.63 4.18
C PHE A 87 10.37 2.85 3.25
N ASN A 88 10.62 4.03 3.82
CA ASN A 88 10.87 5.24 3.05
C ASN A 88 12.31 5.37 2.55
N ALA A 89 12.49 5.96 1.37
CA ALA A 89 13.80 6.27 0.80
C ALA A 89 14.67 7.18 1.68
N GLY A 90 14.06 8.10 2.41
CA GLY A 90 14.73 9.12 3.22
C GLY A 90 15.04 10.40 2.44
N ASP A 91 15.59 11.40 3.12
CA ASP A 91 15.91 12.70 2.51
C ASP A 91 16.96 12.58 1.39
N PRO A 92 16.82 13.32 0.28
CA PRO A 92 15.77 14.30 -0.02
C PRO A 92 14.51 13.70 -0.69
N TYR A 93 14.41 12.38 -0.83
CA TYR A 93 13.35 11.67 -1.55
C TYR A 93 12.12 11.43 -0.65
N THR A 94 11.44 12.51 -0.27
CA THR A 94 10.35 12.45 0.72
C THR A 94 8.95 12.32 0.13
N ARG A 95 8.72 12.70 -1.13
CA ARG A 95 7.39 12.62 -1.76
C ARG A 95 7.11 11.19 -2.23
N ARG A 96 6.19 10.50 -1.55
CA ARG A 96 5.80 9.11 -1.83
C ARG A 96 4.68 9.02 -2.85
N MET A 97 4.75 8.06 -3.75
CA MET A 97 3.69 7.73 -4.71
C MET A 97 3.52 6.22 -4.80
N TRP A 98 2.31 5.76 -5.12
CA TRP A 98 2.06 4.35 -5.45
C TRP A 98 2.72 4.02 -6.79
N ALA A 99 3.58 3.00 -6.81
CA ALA A 99 4.27 2.54 -8.02
C ALA A 99 3.75 1.19 -8.53
N GLY A 100 2.77 0.61 -7.84
CA GLY A 100 2.19 -0.70 -8.17
C GLY A 100 2.45 -1.75 -7.10
N GLY A 101 2.04 -2.97 -7.39
CA GLY A 101 2.22 -4.10 -6.50
C GLY A 101 1.84 -5.42 -7.16
N ARG A 102 2.05 -6.52 -6.44
CA ARG A 102 1.66 -7.87 -6.87
C ARG A 102 1.18 -8.67 -5.67
N LEU A 103 0.01 -9.27 -5.84
CA LEU A 103 -0.59 -10.17 -4.87
C LEU A 103 -0.53 -11.60 -5.42
N SER A 104 -0.15 -12.55 -4.57
CA SER A 104 -0.11 -13.98 -4.87
C SER A 104 -0.83 -14.72 -3.74
N TRP A 105 -2.00 -15.26 -4.03
CA TRP A 105 -2.81 -16.04 -3.09
C TRP A 105 -2.55 -17.53 -3.25
N ASN A 106 -2.49 -18.24 -2.14
CA ASN A 106 -2.59 -19.69 -2.10
C ASN A 106 -4.08 -20.06 -1.96
N LEU A 107 -4.69 -20.55 -3.03
CA LEU A 107 -6.12 -20.87 -3.04
C LEU A 107 -6.46 -22.13 -2.23
N ASP A 108 -5.47 -23.01 -2.00
CA ASP A 108 -5.63 -24.21 -1.16
C ASP A 108 -5.49 -23.89 0.34
N ASN A 109 -5.01 -22.69 0.68
CA ASN A 109 -4.91 -22.18 2.05
C ASN A 109 -5.42 -20.73 2.13
N PRO A 110 -6.73 -20.49 1.94
CA PRO A 110 -7.28 -19.15 2.05
C PRO A 110 -7.19 -18.64 3.49
N LEU A 111 -7.11 -17.31 3.63
CA LEU A 111 -7.36 -16.69 4.93
C LEU A 111 -8.84 -16.81 5.25
N CYS A 112 -9.19 -17.17 6.48
CA CYS A 112 -10.59 -17.28 6.91
C CYS A 112 -10.95 -16.27 8.01
N VAL A 113 -12.20 -15.82 8.01
CA VAL A 113 -12.75 -14.98 9.09
C VAL A 113 -12.66 -15.75 10.41
N GLY A 114 -12.25 -15.05 11.47
CA GLY A 114 -12.02 -15.62 12.81
C GLY A 114 -10.63 -16.24 13.00
N GLN A 115 -9.82 -16.39 11.94
CA GLN A 115 -8.47 -16.94 12.03
C GLN A 115 -7.45 -15.91 12.55
N THR A 116 -6.45 -16.36 13.31
CA THR A 116 -5.28 -15.52 13.66
C THR A 116 -4.21 -15.67 12.59
N VAL A 117 -3.74 -14.53 12.06
CA VAL A 117 -2.77 -14.47 10.97
C VAL A 117 -1.59 -13.59 11.38
N GLU A 118 -0.38 -14.08 11.14
CA GLU A 118 0.86 -13.31 11.28
C GLU A 118 1.23 -12.70 9.92
N GLU A 119 1.43 -11.39 9.90
CA GLU A 119 2.00 -10.64 8.79
C GLU A 119 3.46 -10.31 9.10
N THR A 120 4.37 -10.71 8.20
CA THR A 120 5.77 -10.29 8.25
C THR A 120 6.06 -9.39 7.06
N THR A 121 6.50 -8.15 7.31
CA THR A 121 6.97 -7.23 6.27
C THR A 121 8.48 -7.17 6.29
N SER A 122 9.10 -7.24 5.11
CA SER A 122 10.50 -6.96 4.90
C SER A 122 10.74 -6.13 3.64
N LEU A 123 11.93 -5.54 3.54
CA LEU A 123 12.38 -4.93 2.30
C LEU A 123 12.61 -6.06 1.26
N ASP A 124 11.91 -5.99 0.14
CA ASP A 124 12.12 -6.90 -1.01
C ASP A 124 13.22 -6.34 -1.91
N ARG A 125 13.11 -5.04 -2.24
CA ARG A 125 13.99 -4.39 -3.20
C ARG A 125 14.02 -2.88 -3.01
N ALA A 126 15.18 -2.27 -3.22
CA ALA A 126 15.33 -0.83 -3.37
C ALA A 126 16.22 -0.54 -4.58
N GLU A 127 15.76 0.35 -5.46
CA GLU A 127 16.44 0.68 -6.71
C GLU A 127 16.31 2.16 -7.05
N SER A 128 17.28 2.71 -7.78
CA SER A 128 17.17 4.05 -8.35
C SER A 128 16.66 3.96 -9.79
N LYS A 129 15.82 4.92 -10.18
CA LYS A 129 15.32 5.08 -11.56
C LYS A 129 15.39 6.54 -11.96
N LEU A 130 15.41 6.79 -13.26
CA LEU A 130 15.26 8.12 -13.81
C LEU A 130 13.82 8.30 -14.32
N THR A 131 13.24 9.46 -14.04
CA THR A 131 12.03 9.93 -14.74
C THR A 131 12.33 10.12 -16.23
N ARG A 132 11.26 10.31 -17.03
CA ARG A 132 11.39 10.77 -18.43
C ARG A 132 12.18 12.09 -18.53
N ASP A 133 12.04 12.95 -17.53
CA ASP A 133 12.74 14.24 -17.44
C ASP A 133 14.12 14.11 -16.76
N THR A 134 14.70 12.91 -16.71
CA THR A 134 16.04 12.59 -16.16
C THR A 134 16.26 12.88 -14.66
N LYS A 135 15.21 13.24 -13.91
CA LYS A 135 15.27 13.34 -12.44
C LYS A 135 15.36 11.95 -11.79
N THR A 136 16.22 11.81 -10.78
CA THR A 136 16.34 10.59 -9.99
C THR A 136 15.12 10.34 -9.12
N MET A 137 14.77 9.07 -8.97
CA MET A 137 13.73 8.56 -8.09
C MET A 137 14.24 7.30 -7.41
N ILE A 138 13.74 7.02 -6.21
CA ILE A 138 14.01 5.75 -5.52
C ILE A 138 12.71 4.95 -5.49
N VAL A 139 12.76 3.72 -5.98
CA VAL A 139 11.65 2.77 -5.86
C VAL A 139 11.99 1.80 -4.74
N VAL A 140 11.10 1.69 -3.76
CA VAL A 140 11.20 0.76 -2.65
C VAL A 140 10.03 -0.21 -2.73
N THR A 141 10.33 -1.50 -2.77
CA THR A 141 9.35 -2.58 -2.73
C THR A 141 9.46 -3.28 -1.38
N ALA A 142 8.36 -3.31 -0.65
CA ALA A 142 8.21 -4.15 0.54
C ALA A 142 7.47 -5.44 0.18
N LYS A 143 7.90 -6.56 0.77
CA LYS A 143 7.22 -7.85 0.70
C LYS A 143 6.55 -8.12 2.04
N LYS A 144 5.27 -8.43 1.99
CA LYS A 144 4.43 -8.85 3.12
C LYS A 144 4.04 -10.30 2.93
N GLU A 145 4.36 -11.14 3.90
CA GLU A 145 3.94 -12.53 3.94
C GLU A 145 2.90 -12.72 5.04
N TYR A 146 1.77 -13.33 4.69
CA TYR A 146 0.67 -13.60 5.61
C TYR A 146 0.58 -15.10 5.85
N ARG A 147 0.80 -15.51 7.10
CA ARG A 147 0.84 -16.91 7.52
C ARG A 147 -0.23 -17.19 8.55
N ASN A 148 -0.92 -18.31 8.38
CA ASN A 148 -1.85 -18.86 9.35
C ASN A 148 -1.31 -20.19 9.90
N GLU A 149 -2.12 -20.95 10.65
CA GLU A 149 -1.71 -22.25 11.20
C GLU A 149 -1.25 -23.28 10.15
N ASN A 150 -1.72 -23.13 8.90
CA ASN A 150 -1.42 -24.04 7.78
C ASN A 150 -0.24 -23.53 6.92
N GLY A 151 0.39 -22.41 7.29
CA GLY A 151 1.55 -21.85 6.59
C GLY A 151 1.21 -20.61 5.75
N LEU A 152 1.91 -20.43 4.62
CA LEU A 152 1.80 -19.21 3.80
C LEU A 152 0.50 -19.22 2.99
N ALA A 153 -0.34 -18.21 3.23
CA ALA A 153 -1.63 -18.03 2.56
C ALA A 153 -1.57 -16.94 1.49
N LEU A 154 -0.80 -15.88 1.72
CA LEU A 154 -0.72 -14.73 0.82
C LEU A 154 0.68 -14.10 0.85
N THR A 155 1.16 -13.70 -0.33
CA THR A 155 2.26 -12.74 -0.48
C THR A 155 1.77 -11.46 -1.16
N ASP A 156 2.00 -10.32 -0.53
CA ASP A 156 1.72 -8.98 -1.06
C ASP A 156 3.02 -8.20 -1.23
N ARG A 157 3.32 -7.79 -2.46
CA ARG A 157 4.42 -6.87 -2.75
C ARG A 157 3.86 -5.51 -3.07
N ARG A 158 4.28 -4.50 -2.31
CA ARG A 158 3.90 -3.10 -2.53
C ARG A 158 5.11 -2.28 -2.89
N SER A 159 5.03 -1.56 -4.01
CA SER A 159 6.10 -0.68 -4.47
C SER A 159 5.67 0.77 -4.32
N TRP A 160 6.55 1.55 -3.72
CA TRP A 160 6.42 2.99 -3.65
C TRP A 160 7.58 3.65 -4.37
N LEU A 161 7.28 4.77 -4.99
CA LEU A 161 8.23 5.62 -5.66
C LEU A 161 8.39 6.89 -4.84
N PHE A 162 9.64 7.29 -4.65
CA PHE A 162 10.04 8.43 -3.85
C PHE A 162 10.79 9.41 -4.74
N ARG A 163 10.35 10.67 -4.70
CA ARG A 163 10.97 11.78 -5.43
C ARG A 163 11.22 12.95 -4.48
N GLU A 164 12.11 13.84 -4.88
CA GLU A 164 12.27 15.12 -4.18
C GLU A 164 10.96 15.93 -4.24
N PRO A 165 10.67 16.75 -3.23
CA PRO A 165 9.59 17.73 -3.30
C PRO A 165 9.72 18.64 -4.52
N ASP A 166 8.60 19.01 -5.12
CA ASP A 166 8.62 20.04 -6.17
C ASP A 166 8.80 21.41 -5.49
N ASN A 167 9.87 22.15 -5.81
CA ASN A 167 10.10 23.50 -5.27
C ASN A 167 9.09 24.55 -5.78
N SER A 168 8.18 24.19 -6.68
CA SER A 168 7.16 25.08 -7.22
C SER A 168 5.91 25.09 -6.32
N GLN A 169 5.63 26.23 -5.69
CA GLN A 169 4.48 26.52 -4.82
C GLN A 169 3.08 26.36 -5.48
N LEU A 170 3.00 25.89 -6.72
CA LEU A 170 1.76 25.72 -7.48
C LEU A 170 1.69 24.30 -8.04
N ILE A 171 1.23 23.36 -7.21
CA ILE A 171 0.76 22.07 -7.71
C ILE A 171 -0.67 22.30 -8.19
N HIS A 172 -0.82 22.81 -9.42
CA HIS A 172 -2.08 22.54 -10.11
C HIS A 172 -2.16 21.03 -10.33
N PRO A 173 -3.29 20.36 -10.01
CA PRO A 173 -3.46 18.98 -10.40
C PRO A 173 -3.32 18.94 -11.93
N ARG A 174 -2.19 18.43 -12.42
CA ARG A 174 -2.05 18.12 -13.85
C ARG A 174 -3.23 17.24 -14.16
N LYS A 175 -4.09 17.64 -15.11
CA LYS A 175 -5.15 16.78 -15.64
C LYS A 175 -4.48 15.45 -15.96
N GLY A 176 -4.76 14.44 -15.14
CA GLY A 176 -4.19 13.11 -15.33
C GLY A 176 -4.50 12.70 -16.76
N ALA A 177 -3.54 12.08 -17.44
CA ALA A 177 -3.83 11.45 -18.71
C ALA A 177 -5.05 10.54 -18.47
N VAL A 178 -6.12 10.74 -19.23
CA VAL A 178 -7.28 9.85 -19.17
C VAL A 178 -6.75 8.49 -19.59
N LEU A 179 -6.60 7.58 -18.62
CA LEU A 179 -6.27 6.19 -18.90
C LEU A 179 -7.43 5.64 -19.73
N ARG A 180 -7.19 5.49 -21.03
CA ARG A 180 -8.13 4.79 -21.89
C ARG A 180 -8.10 3.31 -21.50
N PRO A 181 -9.24 2.62 -21.50
CA PRO A 181 -9.24 1.16 -21.38
C PRO A 181 -8.22 0.58 -22.35
N ASN A 182 -7.39 -0.34 -21.88
CA ASN A 182 -6.46 -1.03 -22.76
C ASN A 182 -7.28 -1.93 -23.70
N ASP A 183 -7.29 -1.65 -24.99
CA ASP A 183 -8.00 -2.46 -25.99
C ASP A 183 -7.46 -3.91 -26.05
N ASN A 184 -6.25 -4.15 -25.53
CA ASN A 184 -5.64 -5.46 -25.37
C ASN A 184 -5.85 -6.08 -23.97
N ALA A 185 -6.79 -5.58 -23.18
CA ALA A 185 -7.08 -6.18 -21.87
C ALA A 185 -7.61 -7.61 -22.05
N ILE A 186 -7.01 -8.57 -21.35
CA ILE A 186 -7.51 -9.93 -21.27
C ILE A 186 -8.72 -9.92 -20.31
N GLY A 187 -9.91 -10.19 -20.84
CA GLY A 187 -11.14 -10.34 -20.05
C GLY A 187 -12.36 -9.61 -20.63
N THR A 188 -13.54 -9.95 -20.14
CA THR A 188 -14.79 -9.30 -20.51
C THR A 188 -15.06 -8.12 -19.57
N ARG A 189 -15.36 -6.94 -20.11
CA ARG A 189 -15.84 -5.82 -19.30
C ARG A 189 -17.22 -6.15 -18.74
N ILE A 190 -17.29 -6.39 -17.42
CA ILE A 190 -18.55 -6.71 -16.72
C ILE A 190 -19.24 -5.49 -16.11
N GLY A 191 -18.59 -4.32 -16.09
CA GLY A 191 -19.22 -3.12 -15.53
C GLY A 191 -18.29 -1.91 -15.40
N THR A 192 -18.74 -0.94 -14.62
CA THR A 192 -17.96 0.25 -14.23
C THR A 192 -18.23 0.56 -12.78
N VAL A 193 -17.16 0.67 -12.00
CA VAL A 193 -17.22 0.99 -10.59
C VAL A 193 -17.00 2.50 -10.42
N LYS A 194 -17.98 3.18 -9.80
CA LYS A 194 -17.84 4.57 -9.38
C LYS A 194 -17.85 4.62 -7.86
N ALA A 195 -16.68 4.84 -7.26
CA ALA A 195 -16.59 5.05 -5.83
C ALA A 195 -17.14 6.44 -5.47
N SER A 196 -18.13 6.48 -4.56
CA SER A 196 -18.60 7.73 -3.98
C SER A 196 -17.59 8.28 -2.97
N GLU A 197 -17.70 9.56 -2.60
CA GLU A 197 -16.89 10.13 -1.50
C GLU A 197 -17.09 9.36 -0.19
N ILE A 198 -18.32 8.90 0.09
CA ILE A 198 -18.63 8.08 1.27
C ILE A 198 -17.90 6.73 1.19
N THR A 199 -17.88 6.08 0.02
CA THR A 199 -17.15 4.83 -0.21
C THR A 199 -15.66 5.02 0.04
N LEU A 200 -15.07 6.07 -0.52
CA LEU A 200 -13.65 6.39 -0.36
C LEU A 200 -13.30 6.71 1.10
N PHE A 201 -14.13 7.49 1.78
CA PHE A 201 -13.96 7.81 3.19
C PHE A 201 -13.98 6.56 4.07
N ARG A 202 -15.01 5.70 3.92
CA ARG A 202 -15.13 4.45 4.68
C ARG A 202 -13.97 3.51 4.39
N TYR A 203 -13.58 3.37 3.14
CA TYR A 203 -12.43 2.55 2.75
C TYR A 203 -11.13 3.07 3.37
N SER A 204 -10.88 4.37 3.31
CA SER A 204 -9.69 4.99 3.92
C SER A 204 -9.64 4.76 5.43
N ALA A 205 -10.77 4.93 6.11
CA ALA A 205 -10.87 4.68 7.55
C ALA A 205 -10.64 3.20 7.90
N LEU A 206 -11.26 2.27 7.17
CA LEU A 206 -11.12 0.82 7.40
C LEU A 206 -9.70 0.30 7.13
N THR A 207 -9.00 0.92 6.17
CA THR A 207 -7.61 0.59 5.84
C THR A 207 -6.60 1.47 6.58
N PHE A 208 -7.08 2.28 7.53
CA PHE A 208 -6.29 3.22 8.33
C PHE A 208 -5.29 4.04 7.49
N ASN A 209 -5.75 4.48 6.32
CA ASN A 209 -4.93 5.19 5.36
C ASN A 209 -5.15 6.70 5.52
N SER A 210 -4.15 7.37 6.11
CA SER A 210 -4.11 8.83 6.31
C SER A 210 -3.36 9.58 5.20
N HIS A 211 -2.85 8.87 4.19
CA HIS A 211 -2.03 9.49 3.16
C HIS A 211 -2.85 10.45 2.29
N LYS A 212 -2.50 11.74 2.34
CA LYS A 212 -3.12 12.79 1.56
C LYS A 212 -2.71 12.63 0.10
N ILE A 213 -3.70 12.41 -0.77
CA ILE A 213 -3.49 12.43 -2.22
C ILE A 213 -3.33 13.90 -2.63
N GLN A 214 -2.08 14.36 -2.72
CA GLN A 214 -1.71 15.70 -3.19
C GLN A 214 -1.22 15.66 -4.65
#